data_AF-A0AA37QLB2-F1
#
_entry.id   AF-A0AA37QLB2-F1
#
_cell.length_a   1.000
_cell.length_b   1.000
_cell.length_c   1.000
_cell.angle_alpha   90.00
_cell.angle_beta   90.00
_cell.angle_gamma   90.00
#
_symmetry.space_group_name_H-M   'P 1'
#
loop_
_entity.id
_entity.type
_entity.pdbx_description
1 polymer ?
#
loop_
_entity_poly.entity_id
_entity_poly.type
_entity_poly.pdbx_seq_one_letter_code
_entity_poly.pdbx_strand_id
1 'polypeptide(L)'
;MKIEKIFRKIPDFQKVILDTILFESKYPVLFTCKNDKDIYLFICCLVNSEKIKWIGTRTTYDNLIDLLENKITIRDAFLNVTNNKIMIEYDGKEVEYELKKSSEIPDEVLPTVGEYMDAEEGEYEEEIVEFQKRNKNIEYVIQPQISKFLILRYKAVSVLRVEKDSEIDLDTKDVFRYPIGTIHNQKVNLA
;
A
#
# COMPACT_ATOMS: atom_id res chain seq x y z
N MET A 1 -16.25 -18.21 11.40
CA MET A 1 -15.40 -17.26 12.15
C MET A 1 -15.73 -15.84 11.71
N LYS A 2 -15.89 -14.87 12.62
CA LYS A 2 -16.24 -13.47 12.23
C LYS A 2 -14.99 -12.58 12.27
N ILE A 3 -14.12 -12.72 11.27
CA ILE A 3 -12.80 -12.04 11.19
C ILE A 3 -12.94 -10.53 11.36
N GLU A 4 -13.88 -9.90 10.67
CA GLU A 4 -14.12 -8.45 10.79
C GLU A 4 -14.36 -8.02 12.24
N LYS A 5 -15.15 -8.78 13.00
CA LYS A 5 -15.45 -8.43 14.40
C LYS A 5 -14.22 -8.52 15.29
N ILE A 6 -13.29 -9.41 14.96
CA ILE A 6 -12.02 -9.57 15.66
C ILE A 6 -11.13 -8.37 15.31
N PHE A 7 -10.93 -8.09 14.01
CA PHE A 7 -10.01 -7.06 13.57
C PHE A 7 -10.48 -5.66 13.97
N ARG A 8 -11.79 -5.39 14.00
CA ARG A 8 -12.34 -4.10 14.46
C ARG A 8 -12.11 -3.80 15.94
N LYS A 9 -11.64 -4.76 16.74
CA LYS A 9 -11.15 -4.49 18.10
C LYS A 9 -9.81 -3.74 18.10
N ILE A 10 -9.05 -3.81 17.01
CA ILE A 10 -7.78 -3.10 16.83
C ILE A 10 -8.08 -1.65 16.41
N PRO A 11 -7.52 -0.63 17.10
CA PRO A 11 -7.77 0.78 16.77
C PRO A 11 -7.56 1.14 15.30
N ASP A 12 -6.48 0.64 14.68
CA ASP A 12 -6.14 0.92 13.28
C ASP A 12 -7.11 0.27 12.28
N PHE A 13 -7.86 -0.76 12.70
CA PHE A 13 -8.76 -1.55 11.86
C PHE A 13 -10.24 -1.41 12.24
N GLN A 14 -10.62 -0.39 13.01
CA GLN A 14 -12.03 -0.20 13.44
C GLN A 14 -13.04 -0.14 12.28
N LYS A 15 -12.61 0.34 11.11
CA LYS A 15 -13.44 0.44 9.90
C LYS A 15 -13.13 -0.64 8.86
N VAL A 16 -12.33 -1.65 9.22
CA VAL A 16 -11.99 -2.69 8.26
C VAL A 16 -13.23 -3.51 7.90
N ILE A 17 -13.35 -3.80 6.60
CA ILE A 17 -14.33 -4.73 6.06
C ILE A 17 -13.58 -5.88 5.37
N LEU A 18 -14.12 -7.08 5.52
CA LEU A 18 -13.72 -8.24 4.73
C LEU A 18 -14.21 -7.98 3.31
N ASP A 19 -13.30 -8.13 2.35
CA ASP A 19 -13.55 -7.76 0.97
C ASP A 19 -13.78 -8.99 0.11
N THR A 20 -12.73 -9.77 -0.13
CA THR A 20 -12.79 -10.99 -0.93
C THR A 20 -12.09 -12.14 -0.20
N ILE A 21 -12.70 -13.33 -0.18
CA ILE A 21 -12.02 -14.53 0.31
C ILE A 21 -11.39 -15.20 -0.91
N LEU A 22 -10.06 -15.27 -0.96
CA LEU A 22 -9.31 -15.82 -2.09
C LEU A 22 -9.10 -17.32 -1.94
N PHE A 23 -8.97 -17.81 -0.71
CA PHE A 23 -8.86 -19.23 -0.43
C PHE A 23 -9.58 -19.58 0.87
N GLU A 24 -10.55 -20.50 0.79
CA GLU A 24 -11.35 -20.97 1.93
C GLU A 24 -11.19 -22.46 2.15
N SER A 25 -11.10 -22.86 3.42
CA SER A 25 -11.21 -24.25 3.85
C SER A 25 -12.32 -24.36 4.91
N LYS A 26 -12.02 -24.76 6.15
CA LYS A 26 -12.98 -24.64 7.27
C LYS A 26 -13.22 -23.18 7.72
N TYR A 27 -12.32 -22.30 7.32
CA TYR A 27 -12.31 -20.87 7.59
C TYR A 27 -11.53 -20.17 6.46
N PRO A 28 -11.68 -18.85 6.29
CA PRO A 28 -10.89 -18.09 5.33
C PRO A 28 -9.40 -18.20 5.66
N VAL A 29 -8.63 -18.73 4.72
CA VAL A 29 -7.18 -18.93 4.86
C VAL A 29 -6.44 -17.74 4.24
N LEU A 30 -6.78 -17.38 3.00
CA LEU A 30 -6.24 -16.21 2.30
C LEU A 30 -7.40 -15.30 1.92
N PHE A 31 -7.33 -14.03 2.31
CA PHE A 31 -8.42 -13.09 2.07
C PHE A 31 -7.92 -11.65 2.04
N THR A 32 -8.70 -10.79 1.39
CA THR A 32 -8.47 -9.36 1.37
C THR A 32 -9.40 -8.66 2.35
N CYS A 33 -8.88 -7.59 2.93
CA CYS A 33 -9.65 -6.65 3.72
C CYS A 33 -9.43 -5.26 3.16
N LYS A 34 -10.40 -4.36 3.28
CA LYS A 34 -10.23 -2.97 2.89
C LYS A 34 -10.79 -2.03 3.95
N ASN A 35 -10.33 -0.79 3.91
CA ASN A 35 -10.96 0.32 4.58
C ASN A 35 -11.18 1.46 3.56
N ASP A 36 -11.53 2.65 4.03
CA ASP A 36 -11.79 3.82 3.16
C ASP A 36 -10.59 4.23 2.26
N LYS A 37 -9.37 3.77 2.57
CA LYS A 37 -8.11 4.23 1.94
C LYS A 37 -7.25 3.11 1.37
N ASP A 38 -7.13 2.02 2.11
CA ASP A 38 -6.14 0.98 1.90
C ASP A 38 -6.81 -0.38 1.70
N ILE A 39 -6.17 -1.21 0.90
CA ILE A 39 -6.45 -2.64 0.78
C ILE A 39 -5.33 -3.45 1.41
N TYR A 40 -5.70 -4.56 2.03
CA TYR A 40 -4.84 -5.43 2.79
C TYR A 40 -5.02 -6.87 2.32
N LEU A 41 -3.93 -7.62 2.29
CA LEU A 41 -3.92 -9.06 2.08
C LEU A 41 -3.57 -9.73 3.41
N PHE A 42 -4.33 -10.72 3.81
CA PHE A 42 -4.13 -11.49 5.03
C PHE A 42 -4.10 -12.98 4.73
N ILE A 43 -3.19 -13.69 5.41
CA ILE A 43 -3.13 -15.14 5.44
C ILE A 43 -3.16 -15.63 6.88
N CYS A 44 -3.96 -16.67 7.13
CA CYS A 44 -4.02 -17.36 8.40
C CYS A 44 -2.83 -18.31 8.51
N CYS A 45 -1.83 -17.96 9.32
CA CYS A 45 -0.59 -18.75 9.45
C CYS A 45 -0.65 -19.80 10.56
N LEU A 46 -1.56 -19.66 11.53
CA LEU A 46 -1.72 -20.65 12.60
C LEU A 46 -3.16 -20.66 13.13
N VAL A 47 -3.73 -21.86 13.26
CA VAL A 47 -4.99 -22.11 13.99
C VAL A 47 -4.80 -23.34 14.87
N ASN A 48 -4.95 -23.16 16.17
CA ASN A 48 -5.00 -24.27 17.12
C ASN A 48 -6.13 -24.04 18.15
N SER A 49 -6.22 -24.90 19.17
CA SER A 49 -7.24 -24.79 20.22
C SER A 49 -7.09 -23.56 21.11
N GLU A 50 -5.92 -22.96 21.15
CA GLU A 50 -5.58 -21.84 22.05
C GLU A 50 -5.72 -20.50 21.34
N LYS A 51 -5.29 -20.41 20.08
CA LYS A 51 -5.19 -19.15 19.36
C LYS A 51 -5.20 -19.28 17.85
N ILE A 52 -5.47 -18.15 17.23
CA ILE A 52 -5.41 -17.93 15.79
C ILE A 52 -4.42 -16.80 15.51
N LYS A 53 -3.56 -16.99 14.52
CA LYS A 53 -2.63 -15.96 14.06
C LYS A 53 -2.83 -15.67 12.58
N TRP A 54 -2.80 -14.39 12.26
CA TRP A 54 -2.75 -13.88 10.90
C TRP A 54 -1.51 -13.03 10.70
N ILE A 55 -0.95 -13.14 9.51
CA ILE A 55 -0.02 -12.17 8.96
C ILE A 55 -0.71 -11.42 7.83
N GLY A 56 -0.54 -10.10 7.82
CA GLY A 56 -1.13 -9.20 6.86
C GLY A 56 -0.10 -8.26 6.24
N THR A 57 -0.40 -7.76 5.06
CA THR A 57 0.32 -6.64 4.46
C THR A 57 -0.67 -5.66 3.85
N ARG A 58 -0.29 -4.37 3.79
CA ARG A 58 -0.94 -3.46 2.85
C ARG A 58 -0.54 -3.87 1.43
N THR A 59 -1.48 -3.87 0.51
CA THR A 59 -1.28 -4.28 -0.88
C THR A 59 -1.89 -3.25 -1.85
N THR A 60 -1.81 -3.52 -3.15
CA THR A 60 -2.49 -2.79 -4.23
C THR A 60 -3.33 -3.76 -5.05
N TYR A 61 -4.29 -3.25 -5.84
CA TYR A 61 -5.06 -4.10 -6.76
C TYR A 61 -4.16 -4.74 -7.82
N ASP A 62 -3.15 -4.04 -8.35
CA ASP A 62 -2.21 -4.62 -9.32
C ASP A 62 -1.46 -5.82 -8.73
N ASN A 63 -0.96 -5.71 -7.50
CA ASN A 63 -0.27 -6.81 -6.81
C ASN A 63 -1.21 -7.99 -6.51
N LEU A 64 -2.50 -7.72 -6.25
CA LEU A 64 -3.51 -8.78 -6.09
C LEU A 64 -3.84 -9.45 -7.42
N ILE A 65 -3.97 -8.70 -8.50
CA ILE A 65 -4.22 -9.24 -9.84
C ILE A 65 -3.05 -10.13 -10.26
N ASP A 66 -1.81 -9.65 -10.08
CA ASP A 66 -0.60 -10.44 -10.39
C ASP A 66 -0.53 -11.75 -9.58
N LEU A 67 -1.02 -11.73 -8.32
CA LEU A 67 -1.13 -12.94 -7.50
C LEU A 67 -2.15 -13.92 -8.10
N LEU A 68 -3.35 -13.45 -8.47
CA LEU A 68 -4.43 -14.29 -9.00
C LEU A 68 -4.15 -14.81 -10.42
N GLU A 69 -3.35 -14.08 -11.20
CA GLU A 69 -2.90 -14.50 -12.54
C GLU A 69 -1.63 -15.38 -12.49
N ASN A 70 -1.23 -15.86 -11.30
CA ASN A 70 -0.02 -16.67 -11.08
C ASN A 70 1.29 -16.01 -11.62
N LYS A 71 1.36 -14.68 -11.66
CA LYS A 71 2.57 -13.95 -12.07
C LYS A 71 3.58 -13.79 -10.95
N ILE A 72 3.10 -13.73 -9.70
CA ILE A 72 3.92 -13.65 -8.50
C ILE A 72 3.52 -14.75 -7.51
N THR A 73 4.45 -15.15 -6.64
CA THR A 73 4.16 -16.13 -5.59
C THR A 73 3.31 -15.50 -4.49
N ILE A 74 2.66 -16.34 -3.67
CA ILE A 74 1.94 -15.87 -2.48
C ILE A 74 2.91 -15.11 -1.56
N ARG A 75 4.13 -15.61 -1.37
CA ARG A 75 5.14 -14.92 -0.54
C ARG A 75 5.49 -13.54 -1.09
N ASP A 76 5.71 -13.41 -2.40
CA ASP A 76 6.04 -12.13 -3.04
C ASP A 76 4.89 -11.13 -2.92
N ALA A 77 3.65 -11.59 -3.03
CA ALA A 77 2.48 -10.72 -2.83
C ALA A 77 2.46 -10.07 -1.43
N PHE A 78 3.03 -10.72 -0.42
CA PHE A 78 3.21 -10.13 0.90
C PHE A 78 4.39 -9.16 0.97
N LEU A 79 5.47 -9.38 0.22
CA LEU A 79 6.73 -8.66 0.36
C LEU A 79 6.88 -7.44 -0.58
N ASN A 80 6.26 -7.45 -1.76
CA ASN A 80 6.54 -6.50 -2.84
C ASN A 80 6.12 -5.04 -2.56
N VAL A 81 5.00 -4.82 -1.86
CA VAL A 81 4.36 -3.49 -1.78
C VAL A 81 4.92 -2.63 -0.65
N THR A 82 5.18 -3.23 0.51
CA THR A 82 5.63 -2.50 1.70
C THR A 82 6.50 -3.39 2.56
N ASN A 83 7.47 -2.79 3.27
CA ASN A 83 8.28 -3.52 4.23
C ASN A 83 7.52 -3.82 5.54
N ASN A 84 6.47 -3.05 5.84
CA ASN A 84 5.70 -3.24 7.07
C ASN A 84 4.72 -4.42 6.92
N LYS A 85 4.55 -5.18 7.99
CA LYS A 85 3.70 -6.35 8.08
C LYS A 85 2.89 -6.28 9.37
N ILE A 86 1.66 -6.74 9.28
CA ILE A 86 0.68 -6.71 10.34
C ILE A 86 0.61 -8.12 10.94
N MET A 87 0.87 -8.24 12.23
CA MET A 87 0.69 -9.48 12.97
C MET A 87 -0.54 -9.33 13.86
N ILE A 88 -1.48 -10.27 13.75
CA ILE A 88 -2.68 -10.30 14.58
C ILE A 88 -2.78 -11.68 15.23
N GLU A 89 -2.92 -11.70 16.56
CA GLU A 89 -3.16 -12.92 17.33
C GLU A 89 -4.48 -12.78 18.09
N TYR A 90 -5.27 -13.86 18.11
CA TYR A 90 -6.56 -13.92 18.81
C TYR A 90 -6.67 -15.22 19.61
N ASP A 91 -6.86 -15.11 20.92
CA ASP A 91 -6.94 -16.25 21.86
C ASP A 91 -8.39 -16.70 22.16
N GLY A 92 -9.37 -16.12 21.45
CA GLY A 92 -10.80 -16.31 21.75
C GLY A 92 -11.43 -15.22 22.60
N LYS A 93 -10.64 -14.32 23.20
CA LYS A 93 -11.10 -13.20 24.03
C LYS A 93 -10.45 -11.89 23.58
N GLU A 94 -9.14 -11.82 23.67
CA GLU A 94 -8.31 -10.64 23.41
C GLU A 94 -7.63 -10.72 22.04
N VAL A 95 -7.34 -9.55 21.48
CA VAL A 95 -6.64 -9.41 20.20
C VAL A 95 -5.34 -8.68 20.44
N GLU A 96 -4.23 -9.33 20.10
CA GLU A 96 -2.92 -8.70 20.07
C GLU A 96 -2.60 -8.26 18.63
N TYR A 97 -2.01 -7.07 18.51
CA TYR A 97 -1.66 -6.46 17.23
C TYR A 97 -0.26 -5.88 17.29
N GLU A 98 0.56 -6.23 16.31
CA GLU A 98 1.92 -5.71 16.16
C GLU A 98 2.21 -5.36 14.71
N LEU A 99 2.90 -4.24 14.49
CA LEU A 99 3.47 -3.88 13.20
C LEU A 99 4.96 -4.20 13.21
N LYS A 100 5.41 -5.10 12.31
CA LYS A 100 6.82 -5.52 12.20
C LYS A 100 7.36 -5.23 10.82
N LYS A 101 8.68 -5.08 10.71
CA LYS A 101 9.34 -5.08 9.40
C LYS A 101 9.45 -6.51 8.89
N SER A 102 9.50 -6.69 7.57
CA SER A 102 9.67 -8.02 6.97
C SER A 102 10.93 -8.74 7.48
N SER A 103 12.01 -8.00 7.73
CA SER A 103 13.27 -8.54 8.29
C SER A 103 13.16 -9.04 9.74
N GLU A 104 12.12 -8.67 10.47
CA GLU A 104 11.90 -9.04 11.87
C GLU A 104 10.93 -10.22 12.01
N ILE A 105 10.34 -10.67 10.90
CA ILE A 105 9.39 -11.77 10.88
C ILE A 105 10.16 -13.06 10.60
N PRO A 106 9.98 -14.10 11.44
CA PRO A 106 10.55 -15.41 11.18
C PRO A 106 10.03 -15.98 9.86
N ASP A 107 10.93 -16.59 9.09
CA ASP A 107 10.63 -17.15 7.77
C ASP A 107 9.54 -18.23 7.83
N GLU A 108 9.40 -18.93 8.96
CA GLU A 108 8.37 -19.96 9.14
C GLU A 108 6.95 -19.40 9.25
N VAL A 109 6.79 -18.10 9.48
CA VAL A 109 5.49 -17.42 9.58
C VAL A 109 5.03 -16.90 8.22
N LEU A 110 5.96 -16.65 7.30
CA LEU A 110 5.67 -16.19 5.95
C LEU A 110 5.09 -17.33 5.11
N PRO A 111 4.35 -17.01 4.02
CA PRO A 111 3.98 -18.01 3.04
C PRO A 111 5.21 -18.76 2.51
N THR A 112 5.02 -20.04 2.19
CA THR A 112 6.07 -20.91 1.65
C THR A 112 6.70 -20.30 0.39
N VAL A 113 8.03 -20.43 0.28
CA VAL A 113 8.78 -19.91 -0.88
C VAL A 113 8.40 -20.67 -2.14
N GLY A 114 8.11 -19.93 -3.22
CA GLY A 114 7.88 -20.50 -4.55
C GLY A 114 6.46 -20.99 -4.81
N GLU A 115 5.56 -20.94 -3.81
CA GLU A 115 4.18 -21.37 -3.97
C GLU A 115 3.35 -20.26 -4.63
N TYR A 116 2.68 -20.61 -5.72
CA TYR A 116 1.72 -19.78 -6.42
C TYR A 116 0.30 -20.07 -5.90
N MET A 117 -0.70 -19.34 -6.41
CA MET A 117 -2.10 -19.69 -6.13
C MET A 117 -2.50 -21.01 -6.79
N ASP A 118 -1.75 -21.44 -7.82
CA ASP A 118 -2.04 -22.62 -8.65
C ASP A 118 -3.47 -22.62 -9.19
N ALA A 119 -3.98 -21.41 -9.46
CA ALA A 119 -5.32 -21.18 -9.99
C ALA A 119 -5.59 -21.95 -11.29
N GLU A 120 -6.74 -22.59 -11.39
CA GLU A 120 -7.24 -23.13 -12.64
C GLU A 120 -7.62 -22.00 -13.61
N GLU A 121 -7.66 -22.30 -14.91
CA GLU A 121 -8.03 -21.31 -15.93
C GLU A 121 -9.45 -20.79 -15.66
N GLY A 122 -9.56 -19.47 -15.43
CA GLY A 122 -10.83 -18.81 -15.13
C GLY A 122 -11.27 -18.84 -13.65
N GLU A 123 -10.52 -19.47 -12.75
CA GLU A 123 -10.91 -19.60 -11.32
C GLU A 123 -11.18 -18.25 -10.65
N TYR A 124 -10.38 -17.22 -10.96
CA TYR A 124 -10.46 -15.88 -10.35
C TYR A 124 -10.87 -14.77 -11.32
N GLU A 125 -11.49 -15.11 -12.46
CA GLU A 125 -11.80 -14.13 -13.51
C GLU A 125 -12.74 -13.02 -13.00
N GLU A 126 -13.71 -13.37 -12.14
CA GLU A 126 -14.66 -12.41 -11.54
C GLU A 126 -13.95 -11.42 -10.60
N GLU A 127 -13.10 -11.94 -9.71
CA GLU A 127 -12.31 -11.16 -8.75
C GLU A 127 -11.33 -10.23 -9.47
N ILE A 128 -10.66 -10.73 -10.51
CA ILE A 128 -9.74 -9.94 -11.34
C ILE A 128 -10.49 -8.78 -11.99
N VAL A 129 -11.66 -9.03 -12.61
CA VAL A 129 -12.48 -7.98 -13.21
C VAL A 129 -12.93 -6.95 -12.18
N GLU A 130 -13.28 -7.38 -10.97
CA GLU A 130 -13.67 -6.47 -9.90
C GLU A 130 -12.50 -5.60 -9.42
N PHE A 131 -11.33 -6.21 -9.19
CA PHE A 131 -10.12 -5.49 -8.79
C PHE A 131 -9.67 -4.50 -9.88
N GLN A 132 -9.75 -4.87 -11.16
CA GLN A 132 -9.47 -3.95 -12.27
C GLN A 132 -10.43 -2.75 -12.30
N LYS A 133 -11.74 -2.97 -12.08
CA LYS A 133 -12.72 -1.88 -12.00
C LYS A 133 -12.40 -0.92 -10.85
N ARG A 134 -12.03 -1.46 -9.69
CA ARG A 134 -11.68 -0.65 -8.51
C ARG A 134 -10.37 0.09 -8.71
N ASN A 135 -9.38 -0.52 -9.37
CA ASN A 135 -8.10 0.13 -9.67
C ASN A 135 -8.27 1.37 -10.58
N LYS A 136 -9.18 1.30 -11.57
CA LYS A 136 -9.51 2.44 -12.45
C LYS A 136 -10.17 3.61 -11.73
N ASN A 137 -10.82 3.37 -10.60
CA ASN A 137 -11.55 4.38 -9.82
C ASN A 137 -10.71 5.01 -8.70
N ILE A 138 -9.40 4.72 -8.63
CA ILE A 138 -8.51 5.36 -7.66
C ILE A 138 -8.25 6.80 -8.11
N GLU A 139 -8.75 7.77 -7.34
CA GLU A 139 -8.40 9.19 -7.52
C GLU A 139 -6.91 9.40 -7.20
N TYR A 140 -6.10 9.65 -8.22
CA TYR A 140 -4.71 10.03 -8.04
C TYR A 140 -4.62 11.45 -7.44
N VAL A 141 -4.17 11.56 -6.20
CA VAL A 141 -3.73 12.84 -5.64
C VAL A 141 -2.30 13.08 -6.12
N ILE A 142 -2.16 13.74 -7.28
CA ILE A 142 -0.86 14.23 -7.74
C ILE A 142 -0.44 15.34 -6.78
N GLN A 143 0.57 15.10 -5.93
CA GLN A 143 1.23 16.18 -5.20
C GLN A 143 2.14 16.93 -6.18
N PRO A 144 1.83 18.19 -6.57
CA PRO A 144 2.73 18.94 -7.43
C PRO A 144 4.05 19.18 -6.68
N GLN A 145 5.17 18.72 -7.25
CA GLN A 145 6.48 19.17 -6.82
C GLN A 145 6.66 20.62 -7.30
N ILE A 146 6.44 21.57 -6.39
CA ILE A 146 6.74 22.98 -6.65
C ILE A 146 8.27 23.11 -6.71
N SER A 147 8.81 23.17 -7.93
CA SER A 147 10.22 23.53 -8.14
C SER A 147 10.33 25.05 -8.17
N LYS A 148 11.02 25.62 -7.19
CA LYS A 148 11.38 27.04 -7.19
C LYS A 148 12.68 27.23 -7.98
N PHE A 149 12.68 28.20 -8.88
CA PHE A 149 13.84 28.56 -9.67
C PHE A 149 14.30 29.96 -9.27
N LEU A 150 15.59 30.12 -9.03
CA LEU A 150 16.22 31.42 -8.85
C LEU A 150 16.86 31.83 -10.18
N ILE A 151 16.48 32.99 -10.70
CA ILE A 151 17.10 33.57 -11.89
C ILE A 151 17.96 34.73 -11.44
N LEU A 152 19.27 34.61 -11.63
CA LEU A 152 20.23 35.67 -11.35
C LEU A 152 20.70 36.25 -12.68
N ARG A 153 20.61 37.58 -12.82
CA ARG A 153 21.19 38.30 -13.95
C ARG A 153 22.34 39.15 -13.43
N TYR A 154 23.54 38.84 -13.90
CA TYR A 154 24.71 39.67 -13.65
C TYR A 154 25.31 40.07 -15.01
N LYS A 155 25.22 41.36 -15.33
CA LYS A 155 25.52 41.91 -16.66
C LYS A 155 24.70 41.22 -17.77
N ALA A 156 25.29 40.93 -18.94
CA ALA A 156 24.63 40.31 -20.09
C ALA A 156 24.40 38.78 -19.94
N VAL A 157 24.71 38.19 -18.78
CA VAL A 157 24.61 36.75 -18.54
C VAL A 157 23.47 36.48 -17.57
N SER A 158 22.65 35.47 -17.88
CA SER A 158 21.53 35.01 -17.03
C SER A 158 21.81 33.58 -16.58
N VAL A 159 21.71 33.31 -15.28
CA VAL A 159 21.91 31.97 -14.69
C VAL A 159 20.61 31.50 -14.04
N LEU A 160 20.15 30.31 -14.42
CA LEU A 160 18.97 29.63 -13.87
C LEU A 160 19.43 28.55 -12.89
N ARG A 161 19.01 28.62 -11.62
CA ARG A 161 19.34 27.59 -10.61
C ARG A 161 18.07 27.03 -9.98
N VAL A 162 18.02 25.72 -9.79
CA VAL A 162 16.95 25.01 -9.09
C VAL A 162 17.28 25.04 -7.60
N GLU A 163 16.32 25.45 -6.74
CA GLU A 163 16.51 25.69 -5.30
C GLU A 163 16.83 24.43 -4.45
N LYS A 164 17.27 23.33 -5.06
CA LYS A 164 17.61 22.08 -4.35
C LYS A 164 19.04 22.04 -3.81
N ASP A 165 19.92 22.95 -4.23
CA ASP A 165 21.32 22.94 -3.81
C ASP A 165 21.74 24.28 -3.17
N SER A 166 21.99 24.22 -1.85
CA SER A 166 22.88 25.05 -1.01
C SER A 166 22.75 26.59 -1.01
N GLU A 167 22.84 27.16 0.20
CA GLU A 167 22.93 28.59 0.51
C GLU A 167 24.01 29.28 -0.32
N ILE A 168 23.66 30.39 -0.96
CA ILE A 168 24.60 31.28 -1.63
C ILE A 168 24.65 32.59 -0.83
N ASP A 169 25.86 32.97 -0.41
CA ASP A 169 26.15 34.29 0.15
C ASP A 169 26.34 35.28 -1.01
N LEU A 170 25.26 35.99 -1.39
CA LEU A 170 25.30 37.06 -2.38
C LEU A 170 24.77 38.35 -1.75
N ASP A 171 25.55 39.42 -1.93
CA ASP A 171 25.26 40.75 -1.40
C ASP A 171 23.92 41.26 -1.97
N THR A 172 23.04 41.67 -1.07
CA THR A 172 21.58 41.85 -1.28
C THR A 172 21.16 42.89 -2.32
N LYS A 173 22.09 43.59 -2.96
CA LYS A 173 21.82 44.71 -3.86
C LYS A 173 21.43 44.29 -5.29
N ASP A 174 21.70 43.06 -5.71
CA ASP A 174 21.51 42.62 -7.11
C ASP A 174 20.41 41.56 -7.32
N VAL A 175 19.55 41.32 -6.33
CA VAL A 175 18.52 40.26 -6.40
C VAL A 175 17.14 40.84 -6.73
N PHE A 176 16.66 40.65 -7.97
CA PHE A 176 15.25 40.88 -8.31
C PHE A 176 14.43 39.63 -7.98
N ARG A 177 13.51 39.75 -7.02
CA ARG A 177 12.53 38.70 -6.66
C ARG A 177 11.26 38.88 -7.49
N TYR A 178 10.92 37.90 -8.31
CA TYR A 178 9.63 37.86 -9.01
C TYR A 178 8.60 37.12 -8.15
N PRO A 179 7.36 37.62 -8.02
CA PRO A 179 6.30 36.87 -7.36
C PRO A 179 5.91 35.66 -8.23
N ILE A 180 5.94 34.47 -7.64
CA ILE A 180 5.47 33.24 -8.29
C ILE A 180 3.98 33.09 -7.96
N GLY A 181 3.15 32.91 -8.99
CA GLY A 181 1.72 32.63 -8.84
C GLY A 181 1.47 31.16 -8.49
N THR A 182 0.58 30.92 -7.53
CA THR A 182 0.14 29.59 -7.10
C THR A 182 -0.85 29.02 -8.12
N ILE A 183 -0.46 27.97 -8.86
CA ILE A 183 -1.43 27.21 -9.66
C ILE A 183 -2.29 26.40 -8.69
N HIS A 184 -3.57 26.75 -8.56
CA HIS A 184 -4.51 25.99 -7.75
C HIS A 184 -5.01 24.78 -8.53
N ASN A 185 -5.14 23.67 -7.81
CA ASN A 185 -5.63 22.35 -8.23
C ASN A 185 -6.56 22.40 -9.45
N GLN A 186 -6.11 21.87 -10.59
CA GLN A 186 -7.01 21.49 -11.68
C GLN A 186 -7.35 20.01 -11.56
N LYS A 187 -8.65 19.71 -11.47
CA LYS A 187 -9.17 18.35 -11.66
C LYS A 187 -8.89 17.96 -13.11
N VAL A 188 -8.14 16.87 -13.30
CA VAL A 188 -7.95 16.26 -14.62
C VAL A 188 -8.79 14.99 -14.66
N ASN A 189 -9.88 15.03 -15.40
CA ASN A 189 -10.58 13.82 -15.81
C ASN A 189 -9.87 13.30 -17.06
N LEU A 190 -9.24 12.13 -16.98
CA LEU A 190 -8.74 11.42 -18.15
C LEU A 190 -9.94 10.70 -18.80
N ALA A 191 -10.25 11.07 -20.04
CA ALA A 191 -11.26 10.46 -20.89
C ALA A 191 -10.72 9.20 -21.58
#